data_AF-A0A530BUT2-F1
#
_entry.id   AF-A0A530BUT2-F1
#
_cell.length_a   1.000
_cell.length_b   1.000
_cell.length_c   1.000
_cell.angle_alpha   90.00
_cell.angle_beta   90.00
_cell.angle_gamma   90.00
#
_symmetry.space_group_name_H-M   'P 1'
#
loop_
_entity.id
_entity.type
_entity.pdbx_description
1 polymer ?
#
loop_
_entity_poly.entity_id
_entity_poly.type
_entity_poly.pdbx_seq_one_letter_code
_entity_poly.pdbx_strand_id
1 'polypeptide(L)'
;MILGGLDIATTTGAAVLKDGIFTAETFVFSGAKKSILDDAEEKKQALDAVELGKVFDWFERVVRVWILTHGIQSVAIEEPLRTDFSGRKKAVVDAGSNWAGKSVTYEKKGGISLKTIFKLHGLEAVACRVCAQLNIPAVFVNQATWRAAFLGHGRPPDAKSEAVKMCRKLGIEISSVDSAEAVGVCWWLDRTLNPYSHRRANDLFADKPLTNAQRQIQEAEKLFKAAT
;
A
#
# COMPACT_ATOMS: atom_id res chain seq x y z
N MET A 1 -20.90 4.61 -3.76
CA MET A 1 -19.89 5.07 -2.80
C MET A 1 -18.52 4.79 -3.38
N ILE A 2 -17.61 5.77 -3.34
CA ILE A 2 -16.23 5.62 -3.83
C ILE A 2 -15.31 5.55 -2.61
N LEU A 3 -14.52 4.49 -2.51
CA LEU A 3 -13.67 4.22 -1.35
C LEU A 3 -12.20 4.27 -1.74
N GLY A 4 -11.36 4.72 -0.80
CA GLY A 4 -9.92 4.74 -0.94
C GLY A 4 -9.24 3.87 0.12
N GLY A 5 -8.16 3.20 -0.26
CA GLY A 5 -7.25 2.52 0.66
C GLY A 5 -5.81 3.01 0.47
N LEU A 6 -5.10 3.26 1.56
CA LEU A 6 -3.71 3.70 1.57
C LEU A 6 -2.84 2.75 2.41
N ASP A 7 -1.78 2.23 1.78
CA ASP A 7 -0.64 1.59 2.44
C ASP A 7 0.55 2.57 2.42
N ILE A 8 0.72 3.31 3.52
CA ILE A 8 1.67 4.43 3.60
C ILE A 8 3.07 3.91 3.91
N ALA A 9 3.95 4.02 2.91
CA ALA A 9 5.36 3.73 3.02
C ALA A 9 6.20 4.67 2.15
N THR A 10 7.52 4.44 2.07
CA THR A 10 8.42 5.19 1.17
C THR A 10 7.94 5.15 -0.29
N THR A 11 7.39 3.99 -0.70
CA THR A 11 6.53 3.84 -1.86
C THR A 11 5.14 3.59 -1.32
N THR A 12 4.25 4.57 -1.41
CA THR A 12 2.89 4.43 -0.88
C THR A 12 2.02 3.74 -1.91
N GLY A 13 1.33 2.67 -1.52
CA GLY A 13 0.27 2.07 -2.31
C GLY A 13 -1.04 2.83 -2.13
N ALA A 14 -1.79 3.00 -3.21
CA ALA A 14 -3.13 3.57 -3.19
C ALA A 14 -4.10 2.72 -4.01
N ALA A 15 -5.31 2.52 -3.51
CA ALA A 15 -6.35 1.78 -4.21
C ALA A 15 -7.70 2.49 -4.13
N VAL A 16 -8.46 2.47 -5.22
CA VAL A 16 -9.80 3.04 -5.30
C VAL A 16 -10.79 1.93 -5.63
N LEU A 17 -11.90 1.89 -4.91
CA LEU A 17 -13.07 1.10 -5.27
C LEU A 17 -14.16 2.03 -5.78
N LYS A 18 -14.52 1.88 -7.06
CA LYS A 18 -15.62 2.62 -7.69
C LYS A 18 -16.49 1.64 -8.47
N ASP A 19 -17.79 1.63 -8.18
CA ASP A 19 -18.77 0.81 -8.89
C ASP A 19 -18.42 -0.70 -8.94
N GLY A 20 -17.78 -1.21 -7.88
CA GLY A 20 -17.35 -2.61 -7.77
C GLY A 20 -16.01 -2.93 -8.44
N ILE A 21 -15.37 -1.94 -9.07
CA ILE A 21 -14.08 -2.08 -9.74
C ILE A 21 -12.98 -1.49 -8.87
N PHE A 22 -11.93 -2.28 -8.63
CA PHE A 22 -10.71 -1.82 -7.98
C PHE A 22 -9.72 -1.29 -9.03
N THR A 23 -9.16 -0.12 -8.75
CA THR A 23 -7.97 0.40 -9.42
C THR A 23 -6.87 0.62 -8.39
N ALA A 24 -5.61 0.40 -8.78
CA ALA A 24 -4.48 0.47 -7.86
C ALA A 24 -3.32 1.24 -8.50
N GLU A 25 -2.68 2.11 -7.72
CA GLU A 25 -1.57 2.95 -8.12
C GLU A 25 -0.54 3.10 -7.00
N THR A 26 0.60 3.72 -7.30
CA THR A 26 1.68 3.94 -6.34
C THR A 26 2.16 5.38 -6.37
N PHE A 27 2.41 5.94 -5.20
CA PHE A 27 3.04 7.24 -5.03
C PHE A 27 4.50 7.07 -4.66
N VAL A 28 5.40 7.60 -5.49
CA VAL A 28 6.84 7.59 -5.27
C VAL A 28 7.40 9.00 -5.40
N PHE A 29 8.05 9.49 -4.35
CA PHE A 29 8.74 10.78 -4.40
C PHE A 29 10.05 10.64 -5.18
N SER A 30 10.17 11.32 -6.33
CA SER A 30 11.35 11.30 -7.20
C SER A 30 12.26 12.53 -7.05
N GLY A 31 11.98 13.43 -6.09
CA GLY A 31 12.63 14.74 -5.98
C GLY A 31 13.99 14.77 -5.27
N ALA A 32 14.50 13.64 -4.76
CA ALA A 32 15.80 13.59 -4.09
C ALA A 32 16.92 13.39 -5.12
N LYS A 33 17.58 14.47 -5.52
CA LYS A 33 18.92 14.36 -6.11
C LYS A 33 19.90 14.07 -4.97
N LYS A 34 20.69 13.01 -5.08
CA LYS A 34 21.90 12.87 -4.27
C LYS A 34 22.74 14.13 -4.47
N SER A 35 23.08 14.80 -3.38
CA SER A 35 24.04 15.89 -3.42
C SER A 35 25.41 15.29 -3.72
N ILE A 36 26.22 15.93 -4.56
CA ILE A 36 27.63 15.52 -4.78
C ILE A 36 28.47 15.62 -3.48
N LEU A 37 27.90 16.28 -2.45
CA LEU A 37 28.48 16.43 -1.12
C LEU A 37 28.04 15.32 -0.12
N ASP A 38 27.18 14.38 -0.54
CA ASP A 38 26.71 13.28 0.32
C ASP A 38 27.84 12.34 0.80
N ASP A 39 29.05 12.49 0.24
CA ASP A 39 30.25 11.70 0.58
C ASP A 39 31.18 12.40 1.60
N ALA A 40 30.91 13.64 2.03
CA ALA A 40 31.76 14.37 2.97
C ALA A 40 31.06 14.62 4.32
N GLU A 41 31.50 13.91 5.38
CA GLU A 41 31.33 14.15 6.85
C GLU A 41 29.98 14.63 7.46
N GLU A 42 28.96 15.00 6.68
CA GLU A 42 27.66 15.55 7.12
C GLU A 42 26.63 14.49 7.52
N LYS A 43 27.07 13.24 7.79
CA LYS A 43 26.23 12.17 8.39
C LYS A 43 25.86 12.44 9.87
N LYS A 44 25.80 13.69 10.32
CA LYS A 44 25.50 14.05 11.72
C LYS A 44 24.04 14.37 12.01
N GLN A 45 23.21 14.64 11.01
CA GLN A 45 21.77 14.87 11.26
C GLN A 45 20.96 13.61 10.93
N ALA A 46 20.36 13.02 11.97
CA ALA A 46 19.46 11.88 11.85
C ALA A 46 18.16 12.23 11.08
N LEU A 47 17.80 13.52 11.01
CA LEU A 47 16.63 14.05 10.32
C LEU A 47 17.03 15.32 9.57
N ASP A 48 16.76 15.37 8.26
CA ASP A 48 16.87 16.58 7.44
C ASP A 48 15.47 17.18 7.28
N ALA A 49 15.22 18.32 7.93
CA ALA A 49 13.93 18.98 7.92
C ALA A 49 13.55 19.55 6.54
N VAL A 50 14.54 19.95 5.72
CA VAL A 50 14.31 20.50 4.39
C VAL A 50 13.90 19.37 3.43
N GLU A 51 14.59 18.23 3.48
CA GLU A 51 14.21 17.04 2.72
C GLU A 51 12.81 16.56 3.12
N LEU A 52 12.56 16.42 4.42
CA LEU A 52 11.26 15.96 4.96
C LEU A 52 10.12 16.91 4.57
N GLY A 53 10.34 18.23 4.65
CA GLY A 53 9.36 19.23 4.24
C GLY A 53 8.95 19.08 2.77
N LYS A 54 9.91 18.84 1.87
CA LYS A 54 9.63 18.58 0.44
C LYS A 54 8.84 17.30 0.23
N VAL A 55 9.18 16.23 0.96
CA VAL A 55 8.46 14.96 0.87
C VAL A 55 7.02 15.11 1.36
N PHE A 56 6.80 15.80 2.48
CA PHE A 56 5.47 15.97 3.06
C PHE A 56 4.58 16.90 2.23
N ASP A 57 5.11 18.00 1.69
CA ASP A 57 4.39 18.88 0.76
C ASP A 57 4.02 18.14 -0.54
N TRP A 58 4.94 17.37 -1.12
CA TRP A 58 4.64 16.54 -2.28
C TRP A 58 3.54 15.51 -1.97
N PHE A 59 3.64 14.82 -0.84
CA PHE A 59 2.68 13.78 -0.47
C PHE A 59 1.29 14.38 -0.22
N GLU A 60 1.20 15.55 0.41
CA GLU A 60 -0.06 16.29 0.57
C GLU A 60 -0.74 16.51 -0.78
N ARG A 61 0.01 17.03 -1.76
CA ARG A 61 -0.52 17.32 -3.10
C ARG A 61 -1.00 16.06 -3.80
N VAL A 62 -0.22 14.99 -3.75
CA VAL A 62 -0.57 13.73 -4.40
C VAL A 62 -1.82 13.11 -3.78
N VAL A 63 -1.90 13.02 -2.45
CA VAL A 63 -3.09 12.48 -1.77
C VAL A 63 -4.33 13.36 -2.03
N ARG A 64 -4.18 14.68 -2.01
CA ARG A 64 -5.28 15.61 -2.32
C ARG A 64 -5.79 15.41 -3.76
N VAL A 65 -4.88 15.39 -4.73
CA VAL A 65 -5.23 15.20 -6.15
C VAL A 65 -5.88 13.84 -6.35
N TRP A 66 -5.35 12.78 -5.73
CA TRP A 66 -5.93 11.45 -5.77
C TRP A 66 -7.37 11.40 -5.24
N ILE A 67 -7.63 11.96 -4.06
CA ILE A 67 -8.98 12.04 -3.47
C ILE A 67 -9.95 12.78 -4.40
N LEU A 68 -9.55 13.96 -4.87
CA LEU A 68 -10.41 14.83 -5.68
C LEU A 68 -10.68 14.26 -7.07
N THR A 69 -9.66 13.68 -7.72
CA THR A 69 -9.76 13.15 -9.09
C THR A 69 -10.68 11.93 -9.13
N HIS A 70 -10.56 11.04 -8.14
CA HIS A 70 -11.38 9.84 -8.07
C HIS A 70 -12.74 10.08 -7.40
N GLY A 71 -12.93 11.22 -6.72
CA GLY A 71 -14.16 11.54 -5.98
C GLY A 71 -14.35 10.66 -4.76
N ILE A 72 -13.26 10.35 -4.05
CA ILE A 72 -13.26 9.44 -2.90
C ILE A 72 -14.09 10.03 -1.75
N GLN A 73 -14.95 9.19 -1.16
CA GLN A 73 -15.92 9.59 -0.14
C GLN A 73 -15.59 9.03 1.25
N SER A 74 -14.71 8.02 1.34
CA SER A 74 -14.16 7.53 2.60
C SER A 74 -12.81 6.85 2.35
N VAL A 75 -11.89 6.94 3.31
CA VAL A 75 -10.52 6.43 3.19
C VAL A 75 -10.20 5.50 4.35
N ALA A 76 -9.54 4.38 4.06
CA ALA A 76 -8.87 3.56 5.06
C ALA A 76 -7.36 3.70 4.92
N ILE A 77 -6.67 3.80 6.05
CA ILE A 77 -5.21 3.95 6.14
C ILE A 77 -4.70 2.78 6.98
N GLU A 78 -3.69 2.05 6.50
CA GLU A 78 -3.02 1.06 7.33
C GLU A 78 -2.40 1.71 8.57
N GLU A 79 -2.58 1.11 9.74
CA GLU A 79 -1.92 1.53 10.97
C GLU A 79 -0.40 1.40 10.85
N PRO A 80 0.37 2.38 11.33
CA PRO A 80 1.82 2.24 11.41
C PRO A 80 2.16 1.03 12.28
N LEU A 81 3.15 0.25 11.85
CA LEU A 81 3.71 -0.80 12.68
C LEU A 81 4.17 -0.21 14.00
N ARG A 82 3.61 -0.72 15.11
CA ARG A 82 4.10 -0.43 16.47
C ARG A 82 5.58 -0.74 16.50
N THR A 83 6.40 0.30 16.50
CA THR A 83 7.83 0.13 16.32
C THR A 83 8.42 -0.27 17.65
N ASP A 84 8.82 -1.52 17.76
CA ASP A 84 9.60 -1.96 18.90
C ASP A 84 11.02 -1.41 18.75
N PHE A 85 11.34 -0.37 19.53
CA PHE A 85 12.70 0.16 19.63
C PHE A 85 13.67 -0.89 20.18
N SER A 86 13.15 -1.93 20.85
CA SER A 86 13.93 -2.99 21.51
C SER A 86 14.37 -4.12 20.56
N GLY A 87 14.77 -3.78 19.32
CA GLY A 87 15.55 -4.68 18.46
C GLY A 87 14.75 -5.85 17.87
N ARG A 88 14.70 -5.92 16.54
CA ARG A 88 14.02 -6.99 15.82
C ARG A 88 14.86 -8.26 15.93
N LYS A 89 14.37 -9.32 16.56
CA LYS A 89 15.10 -10.60 16.61
C LYS A 89 14.99 -11.32 15.25
N LYS A 90 16.12 -11.57 14.58
CA LYS A 90 16.20 -12.41 13.39
C LYS A 90 16.52 -13.84 13.84
N ALA A 91 15.68 -14.80 13.47
CA ALA A 91 16.00 -16.21 13.61
C ALA A 91 17.17 -16.55 12.66
N VAL A 92 18.28 -17.02 13.22
CA VAL A 92 19.42 -17.60 12.54
C VAL A 92 19.38 -19.10 12.83
N VAL A 93 19.38 -19.89 11.77
CA VAL A 93 19.42 -21.35 11.88
C VAL A 93 20.88 -21.74 11.84
N ASP A 94 21.37 -22.34 12.93
CA ASP A 94 22.75 -22.83 12.99
C ASP A 94 22.88 -24.13 12.19
N ALA A 95 23.58 -24.04 11.06
CA ALA A 95 23.77 -25.15 10.13
C ALA A 95 24.73 -26.23 10.66
N GLY A 96 25.39 -26.01 11.81
CA GLY A 96 26.31 -26.97 12.44
C GLY A 96 25.70 -27.87 13.54
N SER A 97 24.42 -27.70 13.88
CA SER A 97 23.79 -28.44 14.99
C SER A 97 23.35 -29.86 14.57
N ASN A 98 24.20 -30.85 14.85
CA ASN A 98 23.96 -32.28 14.52
C ASN A 98 23.17 -33.07 15.58
N TRP A 99 22.45 -32.43 16.51
CA TRP A 99 21.72 -33.13 17.55
C TRP A 99 20.23 -32.77 17.53
N ALA A 100 19.41 -33.68 16.97
CA ALA A 100 17.96 -33.78 17.13
C ALA A 100 17.18 -32.45 17.26
N GLY A 101 17.26 -31.60 16.24
CA GLY A 101 16.47 -30.37 16.14
C GLY A 101 17.31 -29.19 15.67
N LYS A 102 16.82 -28.45 14.67
CA LYS A 102 17.48 -27.23 14.18
C LYS A 102 17.52 -26.21 15.33
N SER A 103 18.70 -25.93 15.89
CA SER A 103 18.82 -24.87 16.90
C SER A 103 18.59 -23.51 16.24
N VAL A 104 17.51 -22.83 16.63
CA VAL A 104 17.21 -21.47 16.21
C VAL A 104 17.81 -20.50 17.23
N THR A 105 18.88 -19.82 16.86
CA THR A 105 19.43 -18.69 17.61
C THR A 105 18.80 -17.39 17.11
N TYR A 106 18.55 -16.43 18.01
CA TYR A 106 17.95 -15.15 17.64
C TYR A 106 19.00 -14.04 17.71
N GLU A 107 19.44 -13.52 16.58
CA GLU A 107 20.30 -12.34 16.52
C GLU A 107 19.47 -11.06 16.64
N LYS A 108 19.95 -10.08 17.41
CA LYS A 108 19.37 -8.72 17.41
C LYS A 108 19.68 -8.05 16.08
N LYS A 109 18.72 -8.06 15.15
CA LYS A 109 18.74 -7.18 13.98
C LYS A 109 18.42 -5.77 14.48
N GLY A 110 19.25 -4.79 14.11
CA GLY A 110 19.05 -3.38 14.47
C GLY A 110 17.60 -2.94 14.21
N GLY A 111 17.08 -2.11 15.13
CA GLY A 111 15.73 -1.54 15.02
C GLY A 111 15.56 -0.69 13.77
N ILE A 112 14.31 -0.30 13.49
CA ILE A 112 14.01 0.64 12.41
C ILE A 112 14.62 2.00 12.76
N SER A 113 15.23 2.68 11.78
CA SER A 113 15.86 3.98 12.02
C SER A 113 14.83 5.04 12.45
N LEU A 114 15.22 5.94 13.37
CA LEU A 114 14.36 7.05 13.80
C LEU A 114 13.88 7.90 12.61
N LYS A 115 14.73 8.07 11.58
CA LYS A 115 14.38 8.75 10.32
C LYS A 115 13.19 8.09 9.63
N THR A 116 13.19 6.77 9.54
CA THR A 116 12.10 6.00 8.92
C THR A 116 10.81 6.12 9.73
N ILE A 117 10.89 5.99 11.05
CA ILE A 117 9.72 6.09 11.94
C ILE A 117 9.07 7.47 11.82
N PHE A 118 9.89 8.52 11.95
CA PHE A 118 9.42 9.90 11.85
C PHE A 118 8.78 10.18 10.49
N LYS A 119 9.41 9.71 9.41
CA LYS A 119 8.90 9.88 8.04
C LYS A 119 7.55 9.18 7.84
N LEU A 120 7.40 7.93 8.28
CA LEU A 120 6.15 7.17 8.13
C LEU A 120 4.98 7.84 8.87
N HIS A 121 5.16 8.15 10.16
CA HIS A 121 4.13 8.85 10.93
C HIS A 121 3.83 10.26 10.41
N GLY A 122 4.84 10.96 9.88
CA GLY A 122 4.64 12.25 9.23
C GLY A 122 3.76 12.14 7.99
N LEU A 123 3.96 11.13 7.14
CA LEU A 123 3.12 10.87 5.98
C LEU A 123 1.68 10.53 6.38
N GLU A 124 1.49 9.69 7.39
CA GLU A 124 0.16 9.37 7.92
C GLU A 124 -0.58 10.59 8.45
N ALA A 125 0.10 11.44 9.21
CA ALA A 125 -0.46 12.69 9.71
C ALA A 125 -0.86 13.63 8.56
N VAL A 126 -0.05 13.69 7.49
CA VAL A 126 -0.38 14.45 6.28
C VAL A 126 -1.63 13.89 5.60
N ALA A 127 -1.74 12.56 5.43
CA ALA A 127 -2.95 11.94 4.86
C ALA A 127 -4.20 12.24 5.69
N CYS A 128 -4.10 12.14 7.03
CA CYS A 128 -5.18 12.49 7.94
C CYS A 128 -5.60 13.96 7.80
N ARG A 129 -4.62 14.87 7.74
CA ARG A 129 -4.89 16.31 7.54
C ARG A 129 -5.61 16.57 6.23
N VAL A 130 -5.18 15.95 5.13
CA VAL A 130 -5.84 16.10 3.82
C VAL A 130 -7.28 15.61 3.89
N CYS A 131 -7.52 14.43 4.46
CA CYS A 131 -8.87 13.89 4.62
C CYS A 131 -9.75 14.82 5.45
N ALA A 132 -9.25 15.31 6.59
CA ALA A 132 -9.98 16.24 7.45
C ALA A 132 -10.32 17.57 6.73
N GLN A 133 -9.37 18.14 6.00
CA GLN A 133 -9.59 19.38 5.23
C GLN A 133 -10.62 19.22 4.11
N LEU A 134 -10.73 18.03 3.53
CA LEU A 134 -11.71 17.70 2.50
C LEU A 134 -13.03 17.15 3.09
N ASN A 135 -13.15 17.11 4.42
CA ASN A 135 -14.27 16.53 5.14
C ASN A 135 -14.56 15.06 4.73
N ILE A 136 -13.50 14.30 4.45
CA ILE A 136 -13.56 12.89 4.08
C ILE A 136 -13.31 12.04 5.34
N PRO A 137 -14.24 11.14 5.72
CA PRO A 137 -14.03 10.23 6.85
C PRO A 137 -12.88 9.27 6.56
N ALA A 138 -11.86 9.32 7.41
CA ALA A 138 -10.70 8.45 7.37
C ALA A 138 -10.68 7.52 8.60
N VAL A 139 -10.36 6.25 8.40
CA VAL A 139 -10.23 5.25 9.47
C VAL A 139 -8.89 4.54 9.37
N PHE A 140 -8.31 4.21 10.53
CA PHE A 140 -7.12 3.37 10.60
C PHE A 140 -7.51 1.89 10.70
N VAL A 141 -6.73 1.03 10.06
CA VAL A 141 -6.89 -0.43 10.13
C VAL A 141 -5.58 -1.14 10.41
N ASN A 142 -5.62 -2.05 11.38
CA ASN A 142 -4.47 -2.88 11.68
C ASN A 142 -4.12 -3.84 10.55
N GLN A 143 -2.82 -4.04 10.27
CA GLN A 143 -2.35 -4.97 9.24
C GLN A 143 -2.97 -6.37 9.32
N ALA A 144 -3.14 -6.91 10.52
CA ALA A 144 -3.67 -8.26 10.70
C ALA A 144 -5.17 -8.32 10.44
N THR A 145 -5.87 -7.20 10.63
CA THR A 145 -7.32 -7.09 10.45
C THR A 145 -7.67 -7.06 8.98
N TRP A 146 -7.04 -6.17 8.19
CA TRP A 146 -7.30 -6.14 6.75
C TRP A 146 -6.79 -7.42 6.07
N ARG A 147 -5.66 -7.99 6.50
CA ARG A 147 -5.16 -9.27 5.97
C ARG A 147 -6.10 -10.42 6.26
N ALA A 148 -6.68 -10.51 7.46
CA ALA A 148 -7.69 -11.51 7.76
C ALA A 148 -8.92 -11.37 6.85
N ALA A 149 -9.38 -10.14 6.63
CA ALA A 149 -10.54 -9.87 5.77
C ALA A 149 -10.29 -10.12 4.27
N PHE A 150 -9.07 -9.87 3.80
CA PHE A 150 -8.73 -9.95 2.37
C PHE A 150 -8.07 -11.27 1.98
N LEU A 151 -7.14 -11.78 2.79
CA LEU A 151 -6.35 -12.99 2.51
C LEU A 151 -6.94 -14.25 3.17
N GLY A 152 -7.79 -14.08 4.19
CA GLY A 152 -8.40 -15.17 4.97
C GLY A 152 -7.69 -15.49 6.29
N HIS A 153 -6.51 -14.91 6.54
CA HIS A 153 -5.73 -15.08 7.77
C HIS A 153 -4.89 -13.85 8.05
N GLY A 154 -4.81 -13.42 9.32
CA GLY A 154 -4.17 -12.15 9.68
C GLY A 154 -2.64 -12.14 9.69
N ARG A 155 -2.00 -13.32 9.71
CA ARG A 155 -0.54 -13.46 9.78
C ARG A 155 -0.02 -14.50 8.78
N PRO A 156 -0.16 -14.27 7.47
CA PRO A 156 0.46 -15.11 6.44
C PRO A 156 1.99 -15.15 6.58
N PRO A 157 2.64 -16.26 6.20
CA PRO A 157 4.10 -16.34 6.16
C PRO A 157 4.70 -15.37 5.13
N ASP A 158 4.00 -15.11 4.02
CA ASP A 158 4.39 -14.16 2.97
C ASP A 158 3.19 -13.30 2.54
N ALA A 159 2.88 -12.29 3.36
CA ALA A 159 1.75 -11.38 3.14
C ALA A 159 1.75 -10.70 1.78
N LYS A 160 2.93 -10.24 1.35
CA LYS A 160 3.10 -9.45 0.12
C LYS A 160 2.82 -10.30 -1.12
N SER A 161 3.39 -11.51 -1.18
CA SER A 161 3.13 -12.45 -2.28
C SER A 161 1.67 -12.91 -2.30
N GLU A 162 1.08 -13.13 -1.14
CA GLU A 162 -0.34 -13.51 -1.04
C GLU A 162 -1.29 -12.39 -1.47
N ALA A 163 -1.02 -11.14 -1.11
CA ALA A 163 -1.80 -9.99 -1.58
C ALA A 163 -1.77 -9.86 -3.10
N VAL A 164 -0.59 -10.01 -3.71
CA VAL A 164 -0.43 -10.03 -5.18
C VAL A 164 -1.21 -11.19 -5.80
N LYS A 165 -1.08 -12.40 -5.25
CA LYS A 165 -1.82 -13.57 -5.73
C LYS A 165 -3.34 -13.38 -5.60
N MET A 166 -3.80 -12.76 -4.52
CA MET A 166 -5.22 -12.47 -4.30
C MET A 166 -5.73 -11.46 -5.33
N CYS A 167 -5.03 -10.35 -5.55
CA CYS A 167 -5.38 -9.38 -6.58
C CYS A 167 -5.50 -10.03 -7.96
N ARG A 168 -4.53 -10.88 -8.34
CA ARG A 168 -4.57 -11.64 -9.61
C ARG A 168 -5.76 -12.58 -9.70
N LYS A 169 -6.09 -13.31 -8.63
CA LYS A 169 -7.28 -14.19 -8.57
C LYS A 169 -8.57 -13.39 -8.75
N LEU A 170 -8.60 -12.16 -8.25
CA LEU A 170 -9.72 -11.24 -8.34
C LEU A 170 -9.77 -10.45 -9.66
N GLY A 171 -8.79 -10.65 -10.56
CA GLY A 171 -8.71 -9.89 -11.81
C GLY A 171 -8.38 -8.41 -11.62
N ILE A 172 -7.81 -8.03 -10.48
CA ILE A 172 -7.41 -6.66 -10.16
C ILE A 172 -6.01 -6.42 -10.71
N GLU A 173 -5.88 -5.45 -11.62
CA GLU A 173 -4.58 -5.01 -12.12
C GLU A 173 -3.86 -4.18 -11.04
N ILE A 174 -2.60 -4.51 -10.79
CA ILE A 174 -1.76 -3.86 -9.78
C ILE A 174 -0.45 -3.36 -10.41
N SER A 175 0.01 -2.21 -9.95
CA SER A 175 1.28 -1.60 -10.40
C SER A 175 2.50 -2.06 -9.59
N SER A 176 2.31 -2.49 -8.34
CA SER A 176 3.37 -2.88 -7.43
C SER A 176 2.85 -3.80 -6.33
N VAL A 177 3.77 -4.24 -5.46
CA VAL A 177 3.41 -4.99 -4.25
C VAL A 177 2.67 -4.10 -3.25
N ASP A 178 3.12 -2.86 -3.06
CA ASP A 178 2.52 -1.92 -2.10
C ASP A 178 1.10 -1.51 -2.56
N SER A 179 0.85 -1.42 -3.87
CA SER A 179 -0.51 -1.18 -4.37
C SER A 179 -1.43 -2.39 -4.18
N ALA A 180 -0.90 -3.63 -4.13
CA ALA A 180 -1.67 -4.80 -3.76
C ALA A 180 -2.07 -4.81 -2.27
N GLU A 181 -1.21 -4.32 -1.37
CA GLU A 181 -1.56 -4.16 0.06
C GLU A 181 -2.62 -3.06 0.24
N ALA A 182 -2.51 -1.94 -0.50
CA ALA A 182 -3.54 -0.90 -0.51
C ALA A 182 -4.92 -1.39 -0.99
N VAL A 183 -4.97 -2.33 -1.95
CA VAL A 183 -6.23 -3.01 -2.35
C VAL A 183 -6.83 -3.76 -1.17
N GLY A 184 -6.02 -4.46 -0.37
CA GLY A 184 -6.49 -5.15 0.83
C GLY A 184 -7.06 -4.20 1.90
N VAL A 185 -6.43 -3.04 2.08
CA VAL A 185 -6.92 -1.96 2.96
C VAL A 185 -8.28 -1.43 2.48
N CYS A 186 -8.40 -1.12 1.18
CA CYS A 186 -9.64 -0.64 0.57
C CYS A 186 -10.76 -1.69 0.63
N TRP A 187 -10.42 -2.96 0.42
CA TRP A 187 -11.33 -4.09 0.55
C TRP A 187 -11.95 -4.20 1.95
N TRP A 188 -11.12 -4.08 2.98
CA TRP A 188 -11.59 -4.10 4.36
C TRP A 188 -12.57 -2.96 4.63
N LEU A 189 -12.30 -1.75 4.10
CA LEU A 189 -13.22 -0.61 4.25
C LEU A 189 -14.58 -0.88 3.60
N ASP A 190 -14.58 -1.43 2.37
CA ASP A 190 -15.82 -1.79 1.68
C ASP A 190 -16.65 -2.80 2.49
N ARG A 191 -16.00 -3.83 3.03
CA ARG A 191 -16.69 -4.84 3.86
C ARG A 191 -17.22 -4.27 5.17
N THR A 192 -16.55 -3.27 5.73
CA THR A 192 -16.95 -2.63 6.98
C THR A 192 -18.15 -1.69 6.76
N LEU A 193 -18.13 -0.89 5.70
CA LEU A 193 -19.21 0.05 5.38
C LEU A 193 -20.40 -0.64 4.70
N ASN A 194 -20.15 -1.69 3.93
CA ASN A 194 -21.16 -2.44 3.19
C ASN A 194 -21.11 -3.96 3.55
N PRO A 195 -21.44 -4.35 4.79
CA PRO A 195 -21.35 -5.76 5.21
C PRO A 195 -22.27 -6.70 4.43
N TYR A 196 -23.38 -6.17 3.91
CA TYR A 196 -24.37 -6.91 3.11
C TYR A 196 -24.17 -6.72 1.60
N SER A 197 -23.11 -6.04 1.16
CA SER A 197 -22.87 -5.84 -0.27
C SER A 197 -22.70 -7.20 -0.94
N HIS A 198 -23.64 -7.51 -1.86
CA HIS A 198 -23.53 -8.62 -2.80
C HIS A 198 -22.43 -8.39 -3.84
N ARG A 199 -21.74 -7.22 -3.79
CA ARG A 199 -20.53 -6.93 -4.58
C ARG A 199 -19.39 -7.76 -4.00
N ARG A 200 -19.49 -9.08 -4.15
CA ARG A 200 -18.33 -9.96 -4.09
C ARG A 200 -17.43 -9.44 -5.20
N ALA A 201 -16.17 -9.09 -4.93
CA ALA A 201 -15.30 -8.95 -6.09
C ALA A 201 -15.28 -10.32 -6.76
N ASN A 202 -15.66 -10.34 -8.03
CA ASN A 202 -16.21 -11.49 -8.74
C ASN A 202 -17.58 -11.94 -8.21
N ASP A 203 -18.64 -11.22 -8.59
CA ASP A 203 -19.82 -11.98 -8.98
C ASP A 203 -19.37 -12.88 -10.15
N LEU A 204 -19.45 -14.20 -9.96
CA LEU A 204 -18.99 -15.20 -10.92
C LEU A 204 -19.66 -15.03 -12.30
N PHE A 205 -20.77 -14.29 -12.31
CA PHE A 205 -21.62 -14.01 -13.45
C PHE A 205 -21.60 -12.54 -13.89
N ALA A 206 -20.84 -11.66 -13.22
CA ALA A 206 -20.68 -10.28 -13.70
C ALA A 206 -19.64 -10.21 -14.81
N ASP A 207 -19.91 -9.36 -15.80
CA ASP A 207 -18.96 -9.06 -16.86
C ASP A 207 -17.68 -8.51 -16.26
N LYS A 208 -16.57 -9.24 -16.48
CA LYS A 208 -15.26 -8.83 -15.99
C LYS A 208 -14.78 -7.62 -16.81
N PRO A 209 -14.24 -6.57 -16.16
CA PRO A 209 -13.64 -5.47 -16.89
C PRO A 209 -12.50 -6.00 -17.77
N LEU A 210 -12.44 -5.52 -19.02
CA LEU A 210 -11.38 -5.90 -19.95
C LEU A 210 -10.03 -5.45 -19.38
N THR A 211 -9.07 -6.37 -19.41
CA THR A 211 -7.66 -6.07 -19.14
C THR A 211 -7.12 -5.05 -20.15
N ASN A 212 -6.03 -4.36 -19.84
CA ASN A 212 -5.45 -3.36 -20.77
C ASN A 212 -5.09 -3.98 -22.12
N ALA A 213 -4.58 -5.21 -22.14
CA ALA A 213 -4.28 -5.93 -23.38
C ALA A 213 -5.56 -6.18 -24.21
N GLN A 214 -6.66 -6.58 -23.57
CA GLN A 214 -7.94 -6.80 -24.25
C GLN A 214 -8.55 -5.49 -24.75
N ARG A 215 -8.40 -4.38 -24.03
CA ARG A 215 -8.84 -3.05 -24.51
C ARG A 215 -8.06 -2.62 -25.75
N GLN A 216 -6.74 -2.81 -25.75
CA GLN A 216 -5.90 -2.49 -26.91
C GLN A 216 -6.29 -3.31 -28.15
N ILE A 217 -6.58 -4.61 -27.97
CA ILE A 217 -7.08 -5.46 -29.07
C ILE A 217 -8.43 -4.96 -29.57
N GLN A 218 -9.36 -4.62 -28.67
CA GLN A 218 -10.69 -4.14 -29.04
C GLN A 218 -10.65 -2.78 -29.75
N GLU A 219 -9.73 -1.88 -29.36
CA GLU A 219 -9.48 -0.62 -30.05
C GLU A 219 -8.86 -0.84 -31.43
N ALA A 220 -7.89 -1.74 -31.54
CA ALA A 220 -7.27 -2.11 -32.81
C ALA A 220 -8.29 -2.74 -33.78
N GLU A 221 -9.18 -3.61 -33.30
CA GLU A 221 -10.26 -4.21 -34.10
C GLU A 221 -11.28 -3.17 -34.60
N LYS A 222 -11.61 -2.17 -33.77
CA LYS A 222 -12.47 -1.06 -34.19
C LYS A 222 -11.83 -0.24 -35.31
N LEU A 223 -10.54 0.06 -35.21
CA LEU A 223 -9.80 0.76 -36.25
C LEU A 223 -9.75 -0.04 -37.56
N PHE A 224 -9.57 -1.35 -37.47
CA PHE A 224 -9.52 -2.23 -38.65
C PHE A 224 -10.87 -2.32 -39.37
N LYS A 225 -11.97 -2.46 -38.61
CA LYS A 225 -13.34 -2.48 -39.16
C LYS A 225 -13.81 -1.13 -39.71
N ALA A 226 -13.25 -0.02 -39.25
CA ALA A 226 -13.55 1.31 -39.79
C ALA A 226 -12.78 1.62 -41.09
N ALA A 227 -11.75 0.83 -41.40
CA ALA A 227 -10.91 0.98 -42.59
C ALA A 227 -11.31 0.05 -43.76
N THR A 228 -12.39 -0.73 -43.60
CA THR A 228 -13.00 -1.59 -44.63
C THR A 228 -14.39 -1.07 -44.98
#